data_AF-A0A1G4ABK7-F1
#
_entry.id   AF-A0A1G4ABK7-F1
#
_cell.length_a   1.000
_cell.length_b   1.000
_cell.length_c   1.000
_cell.angle_alpha   90.00
_cell.angle_beta   90.00
_cell.angle_gamma   90.00
#
_symmetry.space_group_name_H-M   'P 1'
#
loop_
_entity.id
_entity.type
_entity.pdbx_description
1 polymer ?
#
loop_
_entity_poly.entity_id
_entity_poly.type
_entity_poly.pdbx_seq_one_letter_code
_entity_poly.pdbx_strand_id
1 'polypeptide(L)'
;MLRVEGVLDLDNNKAGSLIDIARNGRRRPTDPFVPRELVRRFKLRAGSVITATATPDDRFPNPKVRFIEKVDGMDIDARRRVFDFLQLTTITPNEQLKLEIRDRRLTTRTMDLFCPIGRGTRGLIVSPPRAGKTTLLRDIALGVLENHPECHVMILLVDERPEEVTDFKRSVPAEVWASSNDENVENHVRIADLCIERAKRLVETGKDVVLLLDSLTRLARAHNTQRNSGKTGSGGLDVRALEKPRQLFASARNTEEAGSLTIIASILVDTGSRMDDIIFQEFKGTGNMEMVLDRKCSEMRIWPAINIAASGTRKEELLIDAKRLEGIHFFRRALVPLKIEEAAETMVSRLSKTKTNDEFLKLIAR
;
A
#
# COMPACT_ATOMS: atom_id res chain seq x y z
N MET A 1 -0.86 17.53 -34.46
CA MET A 1 -1.02 17.52 -32.99
C MET A 1 -1.14 16.07 -32.54
N LEU A 2 -0.57 15.71 -31.40
CA LEU A 2 -0.54 14.34 -30.87
C LEU A 2 -1.47 14.24 -29.66
N ARG A 3 -2.34 13.25 -29.63
CA ARG A 3 -3.08 12.92 -28.42
C ARG A 3 -2.15 12.17 -27.47
N VAL A 4 -2.11 12.60 -26.22
CA VAL A 4 -1.23 12.07 -25.17
C VAL A 4 -2.02 11.80 -23.90
N GLU A 5 -1.60 10.81 -23.14
CA GLU A 5 -2.17 10.47 -21.84
C GLU A 5 -1.08 10.03 -20.87
N GLY A 6 -1.21 10.42 -19.61
CA GLY A 6 -0.29 9.99 -18.57
C GLY A 6 -0.64 10.56 -17.20
N VAL A 7 0.04 10.06 -16.17
CA VAL A 7 -0.10 10.57 -14.80
C VAL A 7 0.68 11.88 -14.68
N LEU A 8 0.05 12.93 -14.17
CA LEU A 8 0.68 14.23 -13.97
C LEU A 8 1.67 14.16 -12.81
N ASP A 9 2.95 14.34 -13.13
CA ASP A 9 4.04 14.50 -12.18
C ASP A 9 4.51 15.96 -12.19
N LEU A 10 4.33 16.66 -11.07
CA LEU A 10 4.67 18.08 -10.96
C LEU A 10 6.13 18.29 -10.53
N ASP A 11 6.74 19.36 -11.02
CA ASP A 11 8.04 19.84 -10.56
C ASP A 11 7.89 20.96 -9.51
N ASN A 12 9.03 21.38 -8.95
CA ASN A 12 9.09 22.45 -7.96
C ASN A 12 8.60 23.81 -8.52
N ASN A 13 8.62 23.99 -9.85
CA ASN A 13 8.15 25.18 -10.53
C ASN A 13 6.64 25.13 -10.86
N LYS A 14 5.94 24.08 -10.43
CA LYS A 14 4.50 23.84 -10.71
C LYS A 14 4.20 23.66 -12.21
N ALA A 15 5.20 23.36 -13.02
CA ALA A 15 5.00 22.70 -14.31
C ALA A 15 4.97 21.18 -14.06
N GLY A 16 4.74 20.38 -15.10
CA GLY A 16 4.75 18.94 -14.94
C GLY A 16 5.05 18.16 -16.20
N SER A 17 5.13 16.85 -16.04
CA SER A 17 5.25 15.88 -17.12
C SER A 17 4.15 14.85 -17.01
N LEU A 18 3.66 14.35 -18.14
CA LEU A 18 2.73 13.22 -18.19
C LEU A 18 3.52 11.93 -18.28
N ILE A 19 3.67 11.23 -17.15
CA ILE A 19 4.44 10.00 -17.09
C ILE A 19 3.58 8.78 -17.45
N ASP A 20 4.20 7.82 -18.14
CA ASP A 20 3.58 6.54 -18.48
C ASP A 20 3.77 5.54 -17.33
N ILE A 21 2.66 5.08 -16.77
CA ILE A 21 2.67 4.18 -15.62
C ILE A 21 3.26 2.80 -15.94
N ALA A 22 3.25 2.37 -17.20
CA ALA A 22 3.89 1.12 -17.62
C ALA A 22 5.40 1.11 -17.34
N ARG A 23 5.98 2.30 -17.11
CA ARG A 23 7.39 2.55 -16.80
C ARG A 23 7.64 2.76 -15.30
N ASN A 24 6.75 2.24 -14.44
CA ASN A 24 6.90 2.17 -12.99
C ASN A 24 7.00 3.53 -12.29
N GLY A 25 6.39 4.59 -12.84
CA GLY A 25 6.44 5.93 -12.27
C GLY A 25 7.72 6.73 -12.58
N ARG A 26 8.57 6.23 -13.50
CA ARG A 26 9.81 6.90 -13.92
C ARG A 26 9.53 7.99 -14.96
N ARG A 27 10.24 9.12 -14.84
CA ARG A 27 10.27 10.18 -15.86
C ARG A 27 11.17 9.78 -17.03
N ARG A 28 10.84 10.26 -18.23
CA ARG A 28 11.70 10.25 -19.40
C ARG A 28 11.80 11.65 -20.02
N PRO A 29 12.92 11.97 -20.71
CA PRO A 29 13.06 13.22 -21.45
C PRO A 29 12.00 13.43 -22.54
N THR A 30 11.33 12.37 -22.97
CA THR A 30 10.28 12.39 -24.00
C THR A 30 8.86 12.50 -23.45
N ASP A 31 8.68 12.50 -22.12
CA ASP A 31 7.36 12.59 -21.51
C ASP A 31 6.73 13.97 -21.81
N PRO A 32 5.45 14.03 -22.23
CA PRO A 32 4.80 15.28 -22.58
C PRO A 32 4.86 16.33 -21.47
N PHE A 33 5.32 17.52 -21.83
CA PHE A 33 5.47 18.64 -20.88
C PHE A 33 4.16 19.40 -20.71
N VAL A 34 3.74 19.58 -19.46
CA VAL A 34 2.56 20.34 -19.06
C VAL A 34 2.99 21.71 -18.51
N PRO A 35 2.71 22.81 -19.23
CA PRO A 35 3.04 24.14 -18.78
C PRO A 35 2.31 24.52 -17.48
N ARG A 36 3.00 25.25 -16.60
CA ARG A 36 2.44 25.80 -15.34
C ARG A 36 1.12 26.54 -15.53
N GLU A 37 0.96 27.25 -16.66
CA GLU A 37 -0.27 27.96 -17.00
C GLU A 37 -1.47 27.02 -17.11
N LEU A 38 -1.32 25.86 -17.75
CA LEU A 38 -2.37 24.85 -17.85
C LEU A 38 -2.66 24.21 -16.50
N VAL A 39 -1.60 23.86 -15.75
CA VAL A 39 -1.72 23.34 -14.38
C VAL A 39 -2.55 24.29 -13.52
N ARG A 40 -2.23 25.59 -13.54
CA ARG A 40 -2.96 26.62 -12.78
C ARG A 40 -4.38 26.84 -13.29
N ARG A 41 -4.57 26.99 -14.60
CA ARG A 41 -5.88 27.28 -15.22
C ARG A 41 -6.90 26.19 -14.94
N PHE A 42 -6.48 24.92 -15.02
CA PHE A 42 -7.35 23.76 -14.83
C PHE A 42 -7.27 23.18 -13.41
N LYS A 43 -6.51 23.80 -12.51
CA LYS A 43 -6.27 23.33 -11.14
C LYS A 43 -5.83 21.86 -11.10
N LEU A 44 -4.95 21.47 -12.04
CA LEU A 44 -4.46 20.10 -12.13
C LEU A 44 -3.61 19.75 -10.90
N ARG A 45 -3.71 18.50 -10.45
CA ARG A 45 -3.00 18.01 -9.27
C ARG A 45 -2.12 16.82 -9.62
N ALA A 46 -1.00 16.68 -8.92
CA ALA A 46 -0.14 15.50 -9.04
C ALA A 46 -0.97 14.21 -8.85
N GLY A 47 -0.57 13.16 -9.56
CA GLY A 47 -1.25 11.87 -9.55
C GLY A 47 -2.50 11.79 -10.43
N SER A 48 -2.99 12.90 -10.99
CA SER A 48 -4.16 12.88 -11.87
C SER A 48 -3.79 12.32 -13.24
N VAL A 49 -4.63 11.49 -13.83
CA VAL A 49 -4.44 11.05 -15.22
C VAL A 49 -4.97 12.14 -16.14
N ILE A 50 -4.12 12.64 -17.02
CA ILE A 50 -4.45 13.74 -17.93
C ILE A 50 -4.49 13.21 -19.35
N THR A 51 -5.64 13.31 -19.99
CA THR A 51 -5.78 13.11 -21.44
C THR A 51 -5.72 14.49 -22.10
N ALA A 52 -4.82 14.66 -23.06
CA ALA A 52 -4.54 15.97 -23.63
C ALA A 52 -4.06 15.89 -25.08
N THR A 53 -4.07 17.03 -25.75
CA THR A 53 -3.45 17.21 -27.06
C THR A 53 -2.16 18.03 -26.91
N ALA A 54 -1.05 17.49 -27.42
CA ALA A 54 0.29 18.07 -27.39
C ALA A 54 0.82 18.36 -28.80
N THR A 55 1.80 19.26 -28.89
CA THR A 55 2.49 19.61 -30.14
C THR A 55 3.99 19.33 -29.97
N PRO A 56 4.61 18.55 -30.87
CA PRO A 56 6.07 18.41 -30.92
C PRO A 56 6.76 19.77 -31.14
N ASP A 57 7.98 19.92 -30.65
CA ASP A 57 8.86 21.05 -30.93
C ASP A 57 10.23 20.47 -31.30
N ASP A 58 10.74 20.75 -32.50
CA ASP A 58 11.99 20.16 -32.99
C ASP A 58 13.21 20.50 -32.11
N ARG A 59 13.10 21.54 -31.26
CA ARG A 59 14.15 21.94 -30.31
C ARG A 59 14.15 21.11 -29.03
N PHE A 60 13.06 20.40 -28.72
CA PHE A 60 12.91 19.68 -27.46
C PHE A 60 12.39 18.25 -27.69
N PRO A 61 12.97 17.24 -27.03
CA PRO A 61 12.55 15.85 -27.23
C PRO A 61 11.13 15.55 -26.71
N ASN A 62 10.58 16.39 -25.83
CA ASN A 62 9.24 16.23 -25.27
C ASN A 62 8.21 17.11 -25.98
N PRO A 63 7.04 16.56 -26.34
CA PRO A 63 5.95 17.35 -26.89
C PRO A 63 5.32 18.24 -25.81
N LYS A 64 4.97 19.48 -26.18
CA LYS A 64 4.35 20.45 -25.26
C LYS A 64 2.84 20.34 -25.31
N VAL A 65 2.20 20.10 -24.16
CA VAL A 65 0.75 20.06 -24.02
C VAL A 65 0.14 21.43 -24.31
N ARG A 66 -0.93 21.44 -25.12
CA ARG A 66 -1.65 22.66 -25.52
C ARG A 66 -3.09 22.69 -25.02
N PHE A 67 -3.78 21.55 -25.06
CA PHE A 67 -5.19 21.45 -24.69
C PHE A 67 -5.39 20.26 -23.75
N ILE A 68 -6.08 20.50 -22.65
CA ILE A 68 -6.50 19.45 -21.72
C ILE A 68 -7.88 18.99 -22.17
N GLU A 69 -8.03 17.68 -22.43
CA GLU A 69 -9.29 17.08 -22.83
C GLU A 69 -10.04 16.56 -21.61
N LYS A 70 -9.38 15.70 -20.82
CA LYS A 70 -9.96 15.04 -19.65
C LYS A 70 -8.99 14.99 -18.49
N VAL A 71 -9.54 14.91 -17.29
CA VAL A 71 -8.80 14.73 -16.03
C VAL A 71 -9.46 13.59 -15.27
N ASP A 72 -8.66 12.57 -14.94
CA ASP A 72 -9.08 11.33 -14.29
C ASP A 72 -10.23 10.62 -15.05
N GLY A 73 -10.17 10.64 -16.39
CA GLY A 73 -11.19 10.06 -17.28
C GLY A 73 -12.48 10.88 -17.41
N MET A 74 -12.61 11.99 -16.68
CA MET A 74 -13.78 12.85 -16.65
C MET A 74 -13.55 14.15 -17.45
N ASP A 75 -14.63 14.73 -17.94
CA ASP A 75 -14.59 16.08 -18.49
C ASP A 75 -14.29 17.10 -17.36
N ILE A 76 -13.66 18.21 -17.73
CA ILE A 76 -13.13 19.20 -16.77
C ILE A 76 -14.20 19.72 -15.81
N ASP A 77 -15.40 19.99 -16.30
CA ASP A 77 -16.49 20.53 -15.48
C ASP A 77 -17.09 19.48 -14.53
N ALA A 78 -17.12 18.20 -14.94
CA ALA A 78 -17.49 17.10 -14.06
C ALA A 78 -16.42 16.90 -12.97
N ARG A 79 -15.14 16.92 -13.36
CA ARG A 79 -14.02 16.75 -12.42
C ARG A 79 -13.99 17.82 -11.33
N ARG A 80 -14.40 19.05 -11.65
CA ARG A 80 -14.49 20.18 -10.69
C ARG A 80 -15.56 20.00 -9.61
N ARG A 81 -16.55 19.13 -9.82
CA ARG A 81 -17.63 18.84 -8.86
C ARG A 81 -17.28 17.73 -7.89
N VAL A 82 -16.22 16.97 -8.17
CA VAL A 82 -15.72 15.90 -7.30
C VAL A 82 -15.06 16.51 -6.07
N PHE A 83 -15.37 16.00 -4.89
CA PHE A 83 -14.73 16.41 -3.64
C PHE A 83 -13.22 16.11 -3.65
N ASP A 84 -12.45 16.98 -3.02
CA ASP A 84 -11.04 16.71 -2.77
C ASP A 84 -10.90 15.62 -1.71
N PHE A 85 -9.84 14.82 -1.78
CA PHE A 85 -9.63 13.70 -0.85
C PHE A 85 -9.69 14.09 0.63
N LEU A 86 -9.24 15.29 0.98
CA LEU A 86 -9.25 15.81 2.35
C LEU A 86 -10.64 16.28 2.81
N GLN A 87 -11.58 16.49 1.89
CA GLN A 87 -12.95 16.89 2.18
C GLN A 87 -13.87 15.69 2.41
N LEU A 88 -13.44 14.48 2.03
CA LEU A 88 -14.22 13.25 2.21
C LEU A 88 -14.34 12.89 3.69
N THR A 89 -15.55 12.51 4.10
CA THR A 89 -15.84 12.09 5.47
C THR A 89 -15.24 10.72 5.72
N THR A 90 -14.40 10.63 6.75
CA THR A 90 -13.72 9.38 7.10
C THR A 90 -14.58 8.52 8.01
N ILE A 91 -14.82 7.27 7.59
CA ILE A 91 -15.56 6.28 8.39
C ILE A 91 -14.67 5.10 8.78
N THR A 92 -15.13 4.30 9.74
CA THR A 92 -14.42 3.07 10.13
C THR A 92 -14.62 2.03 9.02
N PRO A 93 -13.59 1.22 8.68
CA PRO A 93 -13.77 0.06 7.80
C PRO A 93 -14.91 -0.84 8.30
N ASN A 94 -15.84 -1.15 7.40
CA ASN A 94 -17.08 -1.89 7.69
C ASN A 94 -17.39 -2.97 6.64
N GLU A 95 -16.49 -3.16 5.67
CA GLU A 95 -16.60 -4.20 4.66
C GLU A 95 -15.25 -4.92 4.55
N GLN A 96 -15.26 -6.23 4.72
CA GLN A 96 -14.06 -7.06 4.67
C GLN A 96 -13.59 -7.28 3.23
N LEU A 97 -12.31 -7.00 2.99
CA LEU A 97 -11.57 -7.47 1.81
C LEU A 97 -11.14 -8.93 2.06
N LYS A 98 -12.04 -9.89 1.81
CA LYS A 98 -11.75 -11.32 1.92
C LYS A 98 -10.59 -11.73 1.00
N LEU A 99 -9.56 -12.37 1.56
CA LEU A 99 -8.33 -12.73 0.84
C LEU A 99 -8.22 -14.23 0.49
N GLU A 100 -8.94 -15.10 1.19
CA GLU A 100 -8.97 -16.53 0.91
C GLU A 100 -9.36 -16.79 -0.56
N ILE A 101 -8.52 -17.52 -1.28
CA ILE A 101 -8.67 -17.81 -2.72
C ILE A 101 -8.66 -19.30 -3.01
N ARG A 102 -9.02 -19.68 -4.24
CA ARG A 102 -9.26 -21.06 -4.66
C ARG A 102 -8.06 -22.01 -4.49
N ASP A 103 -6.85 -21.48 -4.52
CA ASP A 103 -5.63 -22.25 -4.37
C ASP A 103 -5.32 -22.67 -2.92
N ARG A 104 -6.15 -22.21 -1.96
CA ARG A 104 -6.14 -22.61 -0.55
C ARG A 104 -4.85 -22.27 0.19
N ARG A 105 -4.09 -21.29 -0.29
CA ARG A 105 -2.87 -20.85 0.39
C ARG A 105 -3.16 -20.44 1.83
N LEU A 106 -2.30 -20.90 2.74
CA LEU A 106 -2.50 -20.68 4.18
C LEU A 106 -2.30 -19.21 4.58
N THR A 107 -1.47 -18.46 3.85
CA THR A 107 -1.21 -17.03 4.10
C THR A 107 -2.50 -16.21 4.11
N THR A 108 -3.29 -16.24 3.03
CA THR A 108 -4.53 -15.46 2.94
C THR A 108 -5.61 -15.98 3.88
N ARG A 109 -5.71 -17.30 4.06
CA ARG A 109 -6.61 -17.92 5.03
C ARG A 109 -6.30 -17.50 6.46
N THR A 110 -5.03 -17.48 6.84
CA THR A 110 -4.56 -17.01 8.15
C THR A 110 -4.87 -15.52 8.33
N MET A 111 -4.65 -14.69 7.31
CA MET A 111 -4.98 -13.27 7.38
C MET A 111 -6.47 -13.03 7.62
N ASP A 112 -7.35 -13.71 6.86
CA ASP A 112 -8.80 -13.57 7.03
C ASP A 112 -9.28 -13.97 8.43
N LEU A 113 -8.58 -14.88 9.12
CA LEU A 113 -8.94 -15.33 10.46
C LEU A 113 -8.37 -14.43 11.56
N PHE A 114 -7.13 -13.98 11.45
CA PHE A 114 -6.44 -13.32 12.57
C PHE A 114 -6.18 -11.83 12.38
N CYS A 115 -6.17 -11.35 11.13
CA CYS A 115 -5.88 -9.96 10.76
C CYS A 115 -6.81 -9.52 9.61
N PRO A 116 -8.15 -9.57 9.78
CA PRO A 116 -9.06 -9.22 8.71
C PRO A 116 -8.76 -7.81 8.20
N ILE A 117 -8.73 -7.66 6.88
CA ILE A 117 -8.54 -6.37 6.20
C ILE A 117 -9.91 -5.87 5.75
N GLY A 118 -10.21 -4.60 5.97
CA GLY A 118 -11.38 -3.93 5.43
C GLY A 118 -11.03 -2.84 4.43
N ARG A 119 -12.02 -2.38 3.67
CA ARG A 119 -11.93 -1.17 2.84
C ARG A 119 -11.53 0.01 3.73
N GLY A 120 -10.39 0.63 3.46
CA GLY A 120 -9.85 1.73 4.26
C GLY A 120 -8.92 1.33 5.41
N THR A 121 -8.53 0.05 5.52
CA THR A 121 -7.60 -0.42 6.58
C THR A 121 -6.21 0.22 6.45
N ARG A 122 -5.62 0.54 7.61
CA ARG A 122 -4.22 0.96 7.79
C ARG A 122 -3.45 -0.20 8.42
N GLY A 123 -2.94 -1.09 7.59
CA GLY A 123 -2.31 -2.33 8.01
C GLY A 123 -0.78 -2.24 8.05
N LEU A 124 -0.18 -2.81 9.09
CA LEU A 124 1.25 -3.03 9.20
C LEU A 124 1.56 -4.53 9.17
N ILE A 125 2.44 -4.93 8.27
CA ILE A 125 3.11 -6.24 8.32
C ILE A 125 4.43 -6.03 9.04
N VAL A 126 4.45 -6.32 10.33
CA VAL A 126 5.62 -6.18 11.20
C VAL A 126 6.49 -7.40 10.99
N SER A 127 7.61 -7.25 10.30
CA SER A 127 8.42 -8.39 9.85
C SER A 127 9.90 -8.20 10.16
N PRO A 128 10.55 -9.18 10.80
CA PRO A 128 11.99 -9.26 10.75
C PRO A 128 12.46 -9.58 9.32
N PRO A 129 13.75 -9.32 8.99
CA PRO A 129 14.32 -9.74 7.72
C PRO A 129 14.13 -11.25 7.50
N ARG A 130 13.86 -11.64 6.24
CA ARG A 130 13.70 -13.05 5.80
C ARG A 130 12.50 -13.82 6.41
N ALA A 131 11.53 -13.14 7.03
CA ALA A 131 10.31 -13.76 7.55
C ALA A 131 9.13 -13.81 6.57
N GLY A 132 9.37 -13.67 5.26
CA GLY A 132 8.35 -13.90 4.23
C GLY A 132 7.42 -12.71 3.91
N LYS A 133 7.78 -11.48 4.28
CA LYS A 133 7.01 -10.25 3.98
C LYS A 133 6.57 -10.13 2.52
N THR A 134 7.47 -10.44 1.58
CA THR A 134 7.23 -10.26 0.14
C THR A 134 6.19 -11.23 -0.38
N THR A 135 6.27 -12.50 0.04
CA THR A 135 5.26 -13.53 -0.26
C THR A 135 3.91 -13.12 0.31
N LEU A 136 3.87 -12.63 1.55
CA LEU A 136 2.63 -12.20 2.18
C LEU A 136 1.98 -11.02 1.44
N LEU A 137 2.74 -9.98 1.09
CA LEU A 137 2.23 -8.85 0.29
C LEU A 137 1.71 -9.31 -1.07
N ARG A 138 2.43 -10.20 -1.76
CA ARG A 138 1.98 -10.80 -3.03
C ARG A 138 0.66 -11.53 -2.85
N ASP A 139 0.55 -12.33 -1.80
CA ASP A 139 -0.63 -13.13 -1.53
C ASP A 139 -1.85 -12.27 -1.19
N ILE A 140 -1.66 -11.14 -0.50
CA ILE A 140 -2.71 -10.12 -0.30
C ILE A 140 -3.17 -9.56 -1.64
N ALA A 141 -2.23 -9.14 -2.51
CA ALA A 141 -2.61 -8.60 -3.82
C ALA A 141 -3.42 -9.59 -4.65
N LEU A 142 -2.99 -10.85 -4.72
CA LEU A 142 -3.70 -11.90 -5.45
C LEU A 142 -5.06 -12.19 -4.83
N GLY A 143 -5.17 -12.20 -3.50
CA GLY A 143 -6.43 -12.34 -2.78
C GLY A 143 -7.44 -11.25 -3.13
N VAL A 144 -6.98 -9.99 -3.14
CA VAL A 144 -7.81 -8.84 -3.53
C VAL A 144 -8.20 -8.94 -5.01
N LEU A 145 -7.27 -9.24 -5.91
CA LEU A 145 -7.54 -9.31 -7.35
C LEU A 145 -8.54 -10.41 -7.72
N GLU A 146 -8.52 -11.56 -7.04
CA GLU A 146 -9.46 -12.66 -7.30
C GLU A 146 -10.86 -12.38 -6.72
N ASN A 147 -10.92 -11.85 -5.50
CA ASN A 147 -12.18 -11.72 -4.76
C ASN A 147 -12.86 -10.35 -4.90
N HIS A 148 -12.09 -9.30 -5.21
CA HIS A 148 -12.51 -7.90 -5.31
C HIS A 148 -11.95 -7.26 -6.59
N PRO A 149 -12.32 -7.76 -7.79
CA PRO A 149 -11.78 -7.29 -9.05
C PRO A 149 -12.12 -5.82 -9.37
N GLU A 150 -13.07 -5.23 -8.65
CA GLU A 150 -13.39 -3.80 -8.72
C GLU A 150 -12.38 -2.90 -8.01
N CYS A 151 -11.60 -3.45 -7.06
CA CYS A 151 -10.54 -2.71 -6.38
C CYS A 151 -9.36 -2.45 -7.31
N HIS A 152 -8.80 -1.25 -7.24
CA HIS A 152 -7.58 -0.88 -7.94
C HIS A 152 -6.37 -1.21 -7.06
N VAL A 153 -5.64 -2.27 -7.42
CA VAL A 153 -4.44 -2.70 -6.68
C VAL A 153 -3.21 -1.96 -7.17
N MET A 154 -2.53 -1.27 -6.24
CA MET A 154 -1.29 -0.55 -6.46
C MET A 154 -0.18 -1.15 -5.60
N ILE A 155 1.02 -1.27 -6.17
CA ILE A 155 2.21 -1.74 -5.44
C ILE A 155 3.25 -0.62 -5.46
N LEU A 156 3.80 -0.28 -4.31
CA LEU A 156 4.89 0.68 -4.17
C LEU A 156 6.12 -0.02 -3.57
N LEU A 157 7.17 -0.17 -4.38
CA LEU A 157 8.45 -0.77 -4.00
C LEU A 157 9.51 0.31 -3.93
N VAL A 158 10.09 0.53 -2.75
CA VAL A 158 11.07 1.60 -2.51
C VAL A 158 12.34 1.02 -1.92
N ASP A 159 13.48 1.34 -2.53
CA ASP A 159 14.81 0.91 -2.10
C ASP A 159 14.91 -0.63 -1.98
N GLU A 160 14.23 -1.33 -2.90
CA GLU A 160 14.27 -2.79 -3.01
C GLU A 160 15.15 -3.22 -4.18
N ARG A 161 15.60 -4.47 -4.16
CA ARG A 161 16.50 -4.99 -5.20
C ARG A 161 15.80 -5.07 -6.57
N PRO A 162 16.48 -4.74 -7.69
CA PRO A 162 15.87 -4.76 -9.03
C PRO A 162 15.23 -6.10 -9.43
N GLU A 163 15.82 -7.22 -9.02
CA GLU A 163 15.30 -8.56 -9.27
C GLU A 163 13.99 -8.83 -8.52
N GLU A 164 13.86 -8.32 -7.29
CA GLU A 164 12.63 -8.44 -6.49
C GLU A 164 11.50 -7.59 -7.08
N VAL A 165 11.82 -6.39 -7.59
CA VAL A 165 10.87 -5.54 -8.33
C VAL A 165 10.36 -6.26 -9.57
N THR A 166 11.26 -6.90 -10.33
CA THR A 166 10.92 -7.62 -11.55
C THR A 166 10.05 -8.85 -11.26
N ASP A 167 10.40 -9.62 -10.23
CA ASP A 167 9.65 -10.79 -9.80
C ASP A 167 8.21 -10.42 -9.37
N PHE A 168 8.07 -9.33 -8.60
CA PHE A 168 6.76 -8.85 -8.16
C PHE A 168 5.90 -8.41 -9.35
N LYS A 169 6.48 -7.65 -10.30
CA LYS A 169 5.78 -7.17 -11.50
C LYS A 169 5.29 -8.32 -12.40
N ARG A 170 6.03 -9.41 -12.46
CA ARG A 170 5.63 -10.60 -13.25
C ARG A 170 4.59 -11.46 -12.53
N SER A 171 4.58 -11.42 -11.21
CA SER A 171 3.73 -12.28 -10.37
C SER A 171 2.35 -11.70 -10.08
N VAL A 172 2.21 -10.37 -10.11
CA VAL A 172 0.97 -9.68 -9.71
C VAL A 172 0.52 -8.72 -10.82
N PRO A 173 -0.67 -8.92 -11.44
CA PRO A 173 -1.21 -8.01 -12.45
C PRO A 173 -1.80 -6.76 -11.80
N ALA A 174 -0.95 -5.88 -11.29
CA ALA A 174 -1.30 -4.65 -10.58
C ALA A 174 -0.53 -3.43 -11.11
N GLU A 175 -0.96 -2.23 -10.73
CA GLU A 175 -0.24 -0.99 -11.03
C GLU A 175 1.01 -0.89 -10.15
N VAL A 176 2.21 -1.07 -10.73
CA VAL A 176 3.48 -1.08 -9.97
C VAL A 176 4.21 0.25 -10.07
N TRP A 177 4.54 0.83 -8.93
CA TRP A 177 5.41 1.97 -8.73
C TRP A 177 6.70 1.49 -8.08
N ALA A 178 7.86 1.77 -8.68
CA ALA A 178 9.11 1.22 -8.15
C ALA A 178 10.30 2.16 -8.32
N SER A 179 11.03 2.34 -7.22
CA SER A 179 12.39 2.88 -7.21
C SER A 179 13.30 1.85 -6.56
N SER A 180 14.16 1.22 -7.35
CA SER A 180 15.14 0.25 -6.87
C SER A 180 16.29 0.93 -6.12
N ASN A 181 17.05 0.14 -5.36
CA ASN A 181 18.14 0.61 -4.48
C ASN A 181 19.36 1.23 -5.20
N ASP A 182 19.43 1.12 -6.53
CA ASP A 182 20.45 1.76 -7.39
C ASP A 182 20.07 3.20 -7.78
N GLU A 183 18.84 3.63 -7.49
CA GLU A 183 18.34 4.98 -7.74
C GLU A 183 18.66 5.92 -6.56
N ASN A 184 18.59 7.23 -6.79
CA ASN A 184 18.84 8.21 -5.72
C ASN A 184 17.66 8.36 -4.75
N VAL A 185 17.96 8.91 -3.57
CA VAL A 185 16.99 9.15 -2.49
C VAL A 185 15.89 10.12 -2.93
N GLU A 186 16.20 11.15 -3.74
CA GLU A 186 15.17 12.05 -4.25
C GLU A 186 14.14 11.33 -5.12
N ASN A 187 14.56 10.34 -5.92
CA ASN A 187 13.65 9.57 -6.76
C ASN A 187 12.77 8.62 -5.93
N HIS A 188 13.30 8.02 -4.86
CA HIS A 188 12.50 7.24 -3.91
C HIS A 188 11.34 8.07 -3.34
N VAL A 189 11.66 9.26 -2.83
CA VAL A 189 10.67 10.19 -2.27
C VAL A 189 9.67 10.64 -3.33
N ARG A 190 10.14 11.05 -4.52
CA ARG A 190 9.27 11.49 -5.61
C ARG A 190 8.28 10.40 -6.03
N ILE A 191 8.75 9.17 -6.24
CA ILE A 191 7.91 8.04 -6.67
C ILE A 191 6.86 7.72 -5.60
N ALA A 192 7.26 7.71 -4.32
CA ALA A 192 6.33 7.46 -3.22
C ALA A 192 5.26 8.56 -3.10
N ASP A 193 5.68 9.83 -3.13
CA ASP A 193 4.78 10.99 -3.07
C ASP A 193 3.81 11.02 -4.25
N LEU A 194 4.28 10.70 -5.46
CA LEU A 194 3.42 10.65 -6.64
C LEU A 194 2.45 9.46 -6.61
N CYS A 195 2.92 8.29 -6.18
CA CYS A 195 2.12 7.09 -6.03
C CYS A 195 0.94 7.33 -5.07
N ILE A 196 1.19 7.96 -3.92
CA ILE A 196 0.11 8.26 -2.98
C ILE A 196 -0.87 9.31 -3.52
N GLU A 197 -0.39 10.33 -4.23
CA GLU A 197 -1.28 11.29 -4.87
C GLU A 197 -2.14 10.62 -5.95
N ARG A 198 -1.59 9.68 -6.73
CA ARG A 198 -2.35 8.85 -7.67
C ARG A 198 -3.46 8.06 -6.98
N ALA A 199 -3.15 7.40 -5.87
CA ALA A 199 -4.12 6.67 -5.08
C ALA A 199 -5.26 7.58 -4.58
N LYS A 200 -4.93 8.78 -4.09
CA LYS A 200 -5.94 9.77 -3.67
C LYS A 200 -6.83 10.22 -4.83
N ARG A 201 -6.27 10.47 -6.02
CA ARG A 201 -7.07 10.86 -7.20
C ARG A 201 -8.05 9.76 -7.61
N LEU A 202 -7.63 8.50 -7.55
CA LEU A 202 -8.51 7.35 -7.80
C LEU A 202 -9.68 7.29 -6.80
N VAL A 203 -9.40 7.48 -5.51
CA VAL A 203 -10.42 7.49 -4.45
C VAL A 203 -11.44 8.61 -4.66
N GLU A 204 -10.98 9.82 -4.97
CA GLU A 204 -11.85 10.96 -5.30
C GLU A 204 -12.81 10.61 -6.46
N THR A 205 -12.36 9.82 -7.43
CA THR A 205 -13.21 9.34 -8.54
C THR A 205 -14.07 8.11 -8.22
N GLY A 206 -14.18 7.73 -6.93
CA GLY A 206 -15.04 6.64 -6.47
C GLY A 206 -14.43 5.25 -6.56
N LYS A 207 -13.10 5.13 -6.68
CA LYS A 207 -12.40 3.82 -6.70
C LYS A 207 -11.95 3.40 -5.32
N ASP A 208 -12.15 2.13 -5.00
CA ASP A 208 -11.49 1.48 -3.87
C ASP A 208 -10.08 1.08 -4.25
N VAL A 209 -9.10 1.65 -3.56
CA VAL A 209 -7.67 1.46 -3.85
C VAL A 209 -7.04 0.64 -2.74
N VAL A 210 -6.32 -0.42 -3.11
CA VAL A 210 -5.47 -1.18 -2.20
C VAL A 210 -4.01 -0.94 -2.56
N LEU A 211 -3.32 -0.16 -1.74
CA LEU A 211 -1.91 0.16 -1.91
C LEU A 211 -1.05 -0.73 -0.99
N LEU A 212 -0.22 -1.57 -1.60
CA LEU A 212 0.75 -2.41 -0.90
C LEU A 212 2.13 -1.75 -0.97
N LEU A 213 2.73 -1.48 0.20
CA LEU A 213 4.01 -0.76 0.32
C LEU A 213 5.10 -1.66 0.90
N ASP A 214 6.21 -1.80 0.17
CA ASP A 214 7.43 -2.49 0.62
C ASP A 214 8.65 -1.57 0.47
N SER A 215 9.16 -0.92 1.52
CA SER A 215 8.65 -0.91 2.91
C SER A 215 8.52 0.51 3.47
N LEU A 216 7.69 0.66 4.50
CA LEU A 216 7.51 1.93 5.19
C LEU A 216 8.80 2.35 5.92
N THR A 217 9.59 1.40 6.42
CA THR A 217 10.90 1.65 7.03
C THR A 217 11.87 2.28 6.02
N ARG A 218 11.98 1.72 4.82
CA ARG A 218 12.85 2.24 3.76
C ARG A 218 12.41 3.63 3.30
N LEU A 219 11.09 3.85 3.14
CA LEU A 219 10.55 5.16 2.83
C LEU A 219 10.88 6.19 3.92
N ALA A 220 10.72 5.84 5.19
CA ALA A 220 11.06 6.71 6.31
C ALA A 220 12.55 7.08 6.34
N ARG A 221 13.43 6.10 6.07
CA ARG A 221 14.88 6.34 5.92
C ARG A 221 15.18 7.30 4.77
N ALA A 222 14.55 7.12 3.61
CA ALA A 222 14.73 7.99 2.45
C ALA A 222 14.37 9.46 2.78
N HIS A 223 13.22 9.69 3.41
CA HIS A 223 12.83 11.03 3.85
C HIS A 223 13.77 11.63 4.90
N ASN A 224 14.32 10.81 5.80
CA ASN A 224 15.31 11.26 6.79
C ASN A 224 16.60 11.72 6.13
N THR A 225 17.14 10.92 5.21
CA THR A 225 18.36 11.27 4.47
C THR A 225 18.19 12.54 3.65
N GLN A 226 17.04 12.73 3.00
CA GLN A 226 16.76 13.93 2.20
C GLN A 226 16.73 15.23 3.03
N ARG A 227 16.32 15.16 4.30
CA ARG A 227 16.13 16.35 5.15
C ARG A 227 17.36 16.79 5.93
N ASN A 228 18.41 15.99 6.01
CA ASN A 228 19.55 16.11 6.92
C ASN A 228 19.98 17.58 7.21
N SER A 229 19.38 18.19 8.25
CA SER A 229 19.51 19.62 8.57
C SER A 229 20.46 19.88 9.75
N GLY A 230 21.31 18.89 10.10
CA GLY A 230 22.28 19.00 11.20
C GLY A 230 21.70 18.91 12.63
N LYS A 231 20.37 18.74 12.80
CA LYS A 231 19.73 18.52 14.10
C LYS A 231 19.18 17.09 14.19
N THR A 232 20.06 16.15 14.54
CA THR A 232 19.70 14.74 14.77
C THR A 232 19.14 14.56 16.18
N GLY A 233 17.96 13.94 16.28
CA GLY A 233 17.37 13.49 17.55
C GLY A 233 17.96 12.14 18.01
N SER A 234 17.37 11.55 19.06
CA SER A 234 17.79 10.23 19.57
C SER A 234 17.71 9.17 18.47
N GLY A 235 18.80 8.43 18.23
CA GLY A 235 18.84 7.36 17.23
C GLY A 235 19.10 7.82 15.78
N GLY A 236 19.48 9.09 15.56
CA GLY A 236 19.86 9.59 14.24
C GLY A 236 18.68 10.00 13.34
N LEU A 237 17.49 10.13 13.91
CA LEU A 237 16.28 10.58 13.21
C LEU A 237 16.04 12.07 13.46
N ASP A 238 15.72 12.80 12.41
CA ASP A 238 15.09 14.12 12.51
C ASP A 238 13.60 13.92 12.84
N VAL A 239 13.12 14.58 13.90
CA VAL A 239 11.71 14.51 14.36
C VAL A 239 10.73 14.87 13.23
N ARG A 240 11.12 15.74 12.30
CA ARG A 240 10.30 16.12 11.15
C ARG A 240 10.44 15.19 9.95
N ALA A 241 11.43 14.30 9.92
CA ALA A 241 11.61 13.35 8.81
C ALA A 241 10.46 12.35 8.70
N LEU A 242 9.85 11.97 9.83
CA LEU A 242 8.75 11.01 9.87
C LEU A 242 7.39 11.64 9.57
N GLU A 243 7.29 12.96 9.45
CA GLU A 243 6.02 13.66 9.21
C GLU A 243 5.37 13.22 7.89
N LYS A 244 6.14 13.23 6.79
CA LYS A 244 5.64 12.88 5.45
C LYS A 244 5.27 11.40 5.33
N PRO A 245 6.15 10.45 5.69
CA PRO A 245 5.82 9.03 5.78
C PRO A 245 4.57 8.73 6.62
N ARG A 246 4.40 9.40 7.77
CA ARG A 246 3.22 9.27 8.63
C ARG A 246 1.96 9.83 7.98
N GLN A 247 2.03 10.99 7.33
CA GLN A 247 0.90 11.54 6.56
C GLN A 247 0.48 10.60 5.42
N LEU A 248 1.44 9.96 4.73
CA LEU A 248 1.16 8.97 3.70
C LEU A 248 0.42 7.77 4.31
N PHE A 249 0.95 7.16 5.37
CA PHE A 249 0.32 6.00 5.98
C PHE A 249 -1.05 6.32 6.61
N ALA A 250 -1.19 7.50 7.24
CA ALA A 250 -2.44 7.99 7.81
C ALA A 250 -3.48 8.42 6.75
N SER A 251 -3.09 8.49 5.48
CA SER A 251 -4.05 8.81 4.42
C SER A 251 -5.04 7.66 4.18
N ALA A 252 -4.67 6.41 4.48
CA ALA A 252 -5.59 5.28 4.36
C ALA A 252 -6.82 5.45 5.27
N ARG A 253 -7.99 5.32 4.65
CA ARG A 253 -9.30 5.59 5.23
C ARG A 253 -10.40 5.01 4.36
N ASN A 254 -11.51 4.65 4.99
CA ASN A 254 -12.76 4.46 4.29
C ASN A 254 -13.49 5.81 4.18
N THR A 255 -14.24 6.04 3.12
CA THR A 255 -14.99 7.29 2.94
C THR A 255 -16.47 7.04 2.74
N GLU A 256 -17.30 8.02 3.10
CA GLU A 256 -18.75 7.92 2.94
C GLU A 256 -19.21 8.29 1.53
N GLU A 257 -18.55 9.27 0.91
CA GLU A 257 -19.02 9.88 -0.35
C GLU A 257 -18.38 9.28 -1.61
N ALA A 258 -17.25 8.58 -1.48
CA ALA A 258 -16.48 8.10 -2.63
C ALA A 258 -15.90 6.70 -2.36
N GLY A 259 -14.72 6.39 -2.91
CA GLY A 259 -14.06 5.10 -2.67
C GLY A 259 -13.30 5.05 -1.34
N SER A 260 -12.55 3.98 -1.12
CA SER A 260 -11.68 3.82 0.04
C SER A 260 -10.20 3.75 -0.34
N LEU A 261 -9.32 4.15 0.57
CA LEU A 261 -7.87 3.94 0.46
C LEU A 261 -7.43 2.96 1.54
N THR A 262 -7.14 1.73 1.15
CA THR A 262 -6.50 0.74 2.01
C THR A 262 -4.99 0.79 1.79
N ILE A 263 -4.20 0.90 2.85
CA ILE A 263 -2.73 0.82 2.78
C ILE A 263 -2.25 -0.31 3.68
N ILE A 264 -1.57 -1.29 3.10
CA ILE A 264 -0.88 -2.35 3.83
C ILE A 264 0.61 -2.18 3.57
N ALA A 265 1.36 -1.87 4.62
CA ALA A 265 2.79 -1.61 4.50
C ALA A 265 3.60 -2.59 5.33
N SER A 266 4.71 -3.09 4.78
CA SER A 266 5.70 -3.79 5.56
C SER A 266 6.51 -2.79 6.41
N ILE A 267 6.84 -3.19 7.63
CA ILE A 267 7.71 -2.44 8.54
C ILE A 267 8.72 -3.41 9.16
N LEU A 268 9.99 -3.04 9.10
CA LEU A 268 11.09 -3.88 9.56
C LEU A 268 11.28 -3.75 11.06
N VAL A 269 11.44 -4.89 11.74
CA VAL A 269 11.82 -5.00 13.15
C VAL A 269 13.01 -5.95 13.31
N ASP A 270 13.61 -5.99 14.50
CA ASP A 270 14.74 -6.86 14.83
C ASP A 270 15.94 -6.73 13.86
N THR A 271 16.13 -5.55 13.27
CA THR A 271 17.22 -5.28 12.32
C THR A 271 18.55 -4.98 13.02
N GLY A 272 18.52 -4.79 14.34
CA GLY A 272 19.66 -4.27 15.12
C GLY A 272 19.84 -2.76 14.99
N SER A 273 18.97 -2.05 14.24
CA SER A 273 19.02 -0.60 14.07
C SER A 273 18.05 0.10 15.00
N ARG A 274 18.57 0.90 15.94
CA ARG A 274 17.75 1.76 16.82
C ARG A 274 16.86 2.73 16.04
N MET A 275 17.29 3.14 14.85
CA MET A 275 16.48 3.98 13.97
C MET A 275 15.21 3.25 13.52
N ASP A 276 15.31 1.97 13.18
CA ASP A 276 14.15 1.19 12.73
C ASP A 276 13.17 0.93 13.89
N ASP A 277 13.70 0.72 15.10
CA ASP A 277 12.86 0.58 16.30
C ASP A 277 12.03 1.84 16.55
N ILE A 278 12.63 3.02 16.43
CA ILE A 278 11.93 4.30 16.59
C ILE A 278 10.90 4.51 15.48
N ILE A 279 11.27 4.19 14.23
CA ILE A 279 10.33 4.22 13.09
C ILE A 279 9.13 3.32 13.40
N PHE A 280 9.36 2.08 13.83
CA PHE A 280 8.29 1.14 14.17
C PHE A 280 7.35 1.70 15.24
N GLN A 281 7.89 2.24 16.33
CA GLN A 281 7.07 2.82 17.41
C GLN A 281 6.19 3.98 16.92
N GLU A 282 6.71 4.84 16.04
CA GLU A 282 5.95 5.96 15.48
C GLU A 282 4.75 5.50 14.64
N PHE A 283 4.94 4.44 13.83
CA PHE A 283 3.88 3.93 12.95
C PHE A 283 2.89 3.01 13.64
N LYS A 284 3.30 2.29 14.68
CA LYS A 284 2.43 1.39 15.45
C LYS A 284 1.18 2.10 15.97
N GLY A 285 1.32 3.33 16.46
CA GLY A 285 0.19 4.13 16.94
C GLY A 285 -0.79 4.59 15.84
N THR A 286 -0.35 4.60 14.58
CA THR A 286 -1.12 5.12 13.43
C THR A 286 -1.97 4.03 12.76
N GLY A 287 -1.51 2.77 12.82
CA GLY A 287 -2.18 1.62 12.23
C GLY A 287 -3.43 1.17 13.00
N ASN A 288 -4.31 0.43 12.32
CA ASN A 288 -5.46 -0.24 12.92
C ASN A 288 -5.49 -1.76 12.65
N MET A 289 -4.53 -2.29 11.90
CA MET A 289 -4.27 -3.72 11.76
C MET A 289 -2.76 -3.97 11.86
N GLU A 290 -2.37 -4.99 12.61
CA GLU A 290 -0.98 -5.46 12.71
C GLU A 290 -0.95 -6.97 12.45
N MET A 291 -0.13 -7.41 11.50
CA MET A 291 0.27 -8.79 11.33
C MET A 291 1.75 -8.91 11.66
N VAL A 292 2.04 -9.56 12.78
CA VAL A 292 3.39 -9.71 13.29
C VAL A 292 3.96 -11.04 12.83
N LEU A 293 5.08 -11.00 12.12
CA LEU A 293 5.83 -12.18 11.71
C LEU A 293 6.98 -12.44 12.69
N ASP A 294 7.26 -13.71 12.93
CA ASP A 294 8.22 -14.16 13.93
C ASP A 294 9.44 -14.84 13.29
N ARG A 295 10.63 -14.43 13.75
CA ARG A 295 11.90 -14.96 13.25
C ARG A 295 12.03 -16.45 13.51
N LYS A 296 11.67 -16.93 14.71
CA LYS A 296 11.84 -18.33 15.10
C LYS A 296 10.97 -19.25 14.25
N CYS A 297 9.73 -18.84 13.96
CA CYS A 297 8.85 -19.55 13.02
C CYS A 297 9.50 -19.66 11.63
N SER A 298 10.07 -18.57 11.12
CA SER A 298 10.72 -18.55 9.81
C SER A 298 11.99 -19.42 9.74
N GLU A 299 12.79 -19.44 10.82
CA GLU A 299 13.99 -20.28 10.95
C GLU A 299 13.63 -21.77 11.00
N MET A 300 12.51 -22.10 11.65
CA MET A 300 11.92 -23.45 11.67
C MET A 300 11.14 -23.81 10.40
N ARG A 301 11.09 -22.92 9.40
CA ARG A 301 10.37 -23.11 8.13
C ARG A 301 8.85 -23.31 8.28
N ILE A 302 8.26 -22.73 9.33
CA ILE A 302 6.81 -22.73 9.55
C ILE A 302 6.22 -21.52 8.83
N TRP A 303 5.33 -21.77 7.85
CA TRP A 303 4.72 -20.73 7.02
C TRP A 303 3.18 -20.83 7.02
N PRO A 304 2.44 -19.71 7.17
CA PRO A 304 2.94 -18.36 7.46
C PRO A 304 3.57 -18.24 8.86
N ALA A 305 4.68 -17.49 8.95
CA ALA A 305 5.46 -17.32 10.17
C ALA A 305 4.84 -16.29 11.12
N ILE A 306 3.54 -16.42 11.43
CA ILE A 306 2.77 -15.44 12.21
C ILE A 306 2.94 -15.64 13.71
N ASN A 307 3.10 -14.53 14.44
CA ASN A 307 2.84 -14.46 15.88
C ASN A 307 1.37 -14.12 16.11
N ILE A 308 0.55 -15.13 16.42
CA ILE A 308 -0.91 -14.98 16.57
C ILE A 308 -1.25 -14.06 17.73
N ALA A 309 -0.55 -14.15 18.85
CA ALA A 309 -0.84 -13.36 20.05
C ALA A 309 -0.62 -11.86 19.83
N ALA A 310 0.39 -11.50 19.03
CA ALA A 310 0.73 -10.11 18.73
C ALA A 310 -0.01 -9.53 17.51
N SER A 311 -0.74 -10.35 16.77
CA SER A 311 -1.42 -9.96 15.54
C SER A 311 -2.91 -9.72 15.75
N GLY A 312 -3.49 -8.72 15.08
CA GLY A 312 -4.92 -8.42 15.18
C GLY A 312 -5.37 -7.18 14.40
N THR A 313 -6.69 -7.00 14.31
CA THR A 313 -7.34 -5.84 13.71
C THR A 313 -8.25 -5.17 14.73
N ARG A 314 -8.18 -3.84 14.86
CA ARG A 314 -9.10 -3.08 15.72
C ARG A 314 -10.51 -3.09 15.11
N LYS A 315 -11.52 -3.25 15.96
CA LYS A 315 -12.95 -3.27 15.57
C LYS A 315 -13.27 -4.35 14.52
N GLU A 316 -12.69 -5.54 14.65
CA GLU A 316 -12.92 -6.66 13.73
C GLU A 316 -14.38 -7.13 13.70
N GLU A 317 -15.16 -6.84 14.73
CA GLU A 317 -16.61 -7.07 14.78
C GLU A 317 -17.42 -6.27 13.74
N LEU A 318 -16.83 -5.23 13.14
CA LEU A 318 -17.43 -4.51 12.02
C LEU A 318 -17.13 -5.16 10.66
N LEU A 319 -16.18 -6.10 10.61
CA LEU A 319 -15.74 -6.76 9.38
C LEU A 319 -16.25 -8.20 9.29
N ILE A 320 -16.38 -8.87 10.44
CA ILE A 320 -16.72 -10.29 10.53
C ILE A 320 -18.02 -10.44 11.32
N ASP A 321 -18.95 -11.26 10.82
CA ASP A 321 -20.18 -11.55 11.55
C ASP A 321 -19.91 -12.25 12.89
N ALA A 322 -20.79 -12.01 13.86
CA ALA A 322 -20.62 -12.45 15.24
C ALA A 322 -20.38 -13.96 15.38
N LYS A 323 -21.04 -14.80 14.56
CA LYS A 323 -20.91 -16.26 14.66
C LYS A 323 -19.55 -16.74 14.17
N ARG A 324 -19.06 -16.20 13.05
CA ARG A 324 -17.69 -16.49 12.59
C ARG A 324 -16.66 -15.99 13.60
N LEU A 325 -16.87 -14.78 14.12
CA LEU A 325 -15.94 -14.15 15.05
C LEU A 325 -15.81 -14.93 16.36
N GLU A 326 -16.90 -15.48 16.89
CA GLU A 326 -16.87 -16.35 18.06
C GLU A 326 -15.98 -17.59 17.84
N GLY A 327 -16.11 -18.25 16.69
CA GLY A 327 -15.28 -19.39 16.33
C GLY A 327 -13.79 -19.02 16.15
N ILE A 328 -13.53 -17.86 15.54
CA ILE A 328 -12.17 -17.30 15.41
C ILE A 328 -11.57 -17.04 16.79
N HIS A 329 -12.32 -16.39 17.69
CA HIS A 329 -11.87 -16.09 19.05
C HIS A 329 -11.64 -17.35 19.87
N PHE A 330 -12.48 -18.37 19.73
CA PHE A 330 -12.28 -19.67 20.34
C PHE A 330 -10.94 -20.28 19.90
N PHE A 331 -10.68 -20.30 18.58
CA PHE A 331 -9.43 -20.84 18.05
C PHE A 331 -8.22 -20.02 18.51
N ARG A 332 -8.30 -18.68 18.46
CA ARG A 332 -7.26 -17.78 18.96
C ARG A 332 -6.94 -18.04 20.44
N ARG A 333 -7.97 -18.14 21.30
CA ARG A 333 -7.79 -18.42 22.74
C ARG A 333 -7.12 -19.77 23.01
N ALA A 334 -7.33 -20.76 22.15
CA ALA A 334 -6.65 -22.05 22.26
C ALA A 334 -5.16 -21.98 21.89
N LEU A 335 -4.78 -21.05 21.00
CA LEU A 335 -3.40 -20.93 20.49
C LEU A 335 -2.53 -19.97 21.32
N VAL A 336 -3.10 -18.89 21.86
CA VAL A 336 -2.36 -17.85 22.60
C VAL A 336 -1.52 -18.37 23.78
N PRO A 337 -1.94 -19.39 24.56
CA PRO A 337 -1.12 -19.92 25.65
C PRO A 337 0.11 -20.72 25.20
N LEU A 338 0.15 -21.17 23.94
CA LEU A 338 1.27 -21.94 23.40
C LEU A 338 2.46 -21.03 23.11
N LYS A 339 3.65 -21.62 22.94
CA LYS A 339 4.79 -20.88 22.38
C LYS A 339 4.48 -20.47 20.94
N ILE A 340 5.13 -19.40 20.47
CA ILE A 340 4.85 -18.81 19.15
C ILE A 340 5.00 -19.84 18.02
N GLU A 341 6.09 -20.61 18.02
CA GLU A 341 6.33 -21.66 17.02
C GLU A 341 5.32 -22.81 17.10
N GLU A 342 4.94 -23.24 18.31
CA GLU A 342 3.97 -24.31 18.55
C GLU A 342 2.56 -23.87 18.13
N ALA A 343 2.21 -22.61 18.38
CA ALA A 343 0.95 -21.99 17.95
C ALA A 343 0.85 -21.92 16.42
N ALA A 344 1.91 -21.45 15.75
CA ALA A 344 1.97 -21.35 14.29
C ALA A 344 1.90 -22.75 13.64
N GLU A 345 2.65 -23.72 14.15
CA GLU A 345 2.61 -25.10 13.66
C GLU A 345 1.23 -25.75 13.85
N THR A 346 0.63 -25.57 15.04
CA THR A 346 -0.73 -26.06 15.33
C THR A 346 -1.74 -25.42 14.39
N MET A 347 -1.65 -24.12 14.17
CA MET A 347 -2.51 -23.41 13.22
C MET A 347 -2.38 -23.99 11.80
N VAL A 348 -1.16 -24.11 11.28
CA VAL A 348 -0.88 -24.67 9.96
C VAL A 348 -1.45 -26.09 9.84
N SER A 349 -1.19 -26.94 10.83
CA SER A 349 -1.68 -28.33 10.87
C SER A 349 -3.21 -28.40 10.87
N ARG A 350 -3.90 -27.52 11.60
CA ARG A 350 -5.36 -27.48 11.68
C ARG A 350 -5.99 -26.93 10.41
N LEU A 351 -5.49 -25.82 9.87
CA LEU A 351 -6.03 -25.21 8.65
C LEU A 351 -5.81 -26.11 7.43
N SER A 352 -4.69 -26.84 7.37
CA SER A 352 -4.38 -27.77 6.28
C SER A 352 -5.35 -28.96 6.17
N LYS A 353 -6.10 -29.28 7.23
CA LYS A 353 -7.11 -30.36 7.21
C LYS A 353 -8.42 -29.98 6.50
N THR A 354 -8.56 -28.72 6.10
CA THR A 354 -9.78 -28.18 5.49
C THR A 354 -9.44 -27.36 4.27
N LYS A 355 -10.38 -27.24 3.34
CA LYS A 355 -10.15 -26.48 2.10
C LYS A 355 -10.43 -25.01 2.28
N THR A 356 -11.38 -24.67 3.16
CA THR A 356 -11.80 -23.29 3.40
C THR A 356 -11.85 -22.95 4.89
N ASN A 357 -11.80 -21.65 5.20
CA ASN A 357 -12.02 -21.11 6.53
C ASN A 357 -13.43 -21.42 7.05
N ASP A 358 -14.42 -21.46 6.18
CA ASP A 358 -15.80 -21.80 6.56
C ASP A 358 -15.93 -23.26 6.99
N GLU A 359 -15.30 -24.19 6.27
CA GLU A 359 -15.20 -25.60 6.66
C GLU A 359 -14.47 -25.74 8.00
N PHE A 360 -13.36 -25.01 8.16
CA PHE A 360 -12.58 -25.01 9.40
C PHE A 360 -13.39 -24.53 10.61
N LEU A 361 -14.05 -23.38 10.49
CA LEU A 361 -14.86 -22.81 11.59
C LEU A 361 -16.05 -23.72 11.94
N LYS A 362 -16.67 -24.37 10.95
CA LYS A 362 -17.73 -25.37 11.20
C LYS A 362 -17.22 -26.62 11.92
N LEU A 363 -15.96 -27.01 11.68
CA LEU A 363 -15.37 -28.19 12.31
C LEU A 363 -15.09 -27.96 13.80
N ILE A 364 -14.63 -26.76 14.18
CA ILE A 364 -14.27 -26.42 15.58
C ILE A 364 -15.46 -25.91 16.41
N ALA A 365 -16.57 -25.58 15.77
CA ALA A 365 -17.82 -25.21 16.46
C ALA A 365 -18.63 -26.42 16.94
N ARG A 366 -18.17 -27.64 16.63
CA ARG A 366 -18.68 -28.91 17.14
C ARG A 366 -17.83 -29.35 18.32
#